data_AF-A0A2V9JNI4-F1
#
_entry.id   AF-A0A2V9JNI4-F1
#
_cell.length_a   1.000
_cell.length_b   1.000
_cell.length_c   1.000
_cell.angle_alpha   90.00
_cell.angle_beta   90.00
_cell.angle_gamma   90.00
#
_symmetry.space_group_name_H-M   'P 1'
#
loop_
_entity.id
_entity.type
_entity.pdbx_description
1 polymer ?
#
loop_
_entity_poly.entity_id
_entity_poly.type
_entity_poly.pdbx_seq_one_letter_code
_entity_poly.pdbx_strand_id
1 'polypeptide(L)'
;MRLRVLFFLAFFGSAALRPCRATTLVRLSLEQLSQASTHVVRGHAVRQESRWNPEHTRIVTLTTVAVDQVIKGRGASTVVIEQLGGTVGHIKSYVPGTVRFFPLTDYVLFLEPSASNPSRFLIVGMRQGAFRIYRDAMSREERVIEPLGKFLSSSRRREAPAKTAAPTAPLAEFRQQVAEAVSTPLAIPSGSMFPVAINSTEPRGAGRVRVMGRVISTVYPSPSAVIPAGSSIEGTAELVADVWTIRWTELSVRGARVRISATSEQPRGSSLSGKVFVVSVR
;
A
#
# COMPACT_ATOMS: atom_id res chain seq x y z
N MET A 1 -8.26 22.99 -61.37
CA MET A 1 -7.31 22.14 -60.59
C MET A 1 -6.92 22.93 -59.33
N ARG A 2 -7.51 22.61 -58.18
CA ARG A 2 -7.01 21.63 -57.18
C ARG A 2 -5.78 22.13 -56.38
N LEU A 3 -5.84 23.28 -55.69
CA LEU A 3 -4.82 23.58 -54.67
C LEU A 3 -5.14 24.69 -53.65
N ARG A 4 -6.39 24.81 -53.17
CA ARG A 4 -6.69 25.75 -52.05
C ARG A 4 -7.53 25.18 -50.91
N VAL A 5 -8.04 23.95 -51.05
CA VAL A 5 -8.82 23.26 -49.99
C VAL A 5 -7.91 22.48 -49.02
N LEU A 6 -6.64 22.25 -49.35
CA LEU A 6 -5.72 21.49 -48.49
C LEU A 6 -5.15 22.27 -47.30
N PHE A 7 -5.31 23.59 -47.23
CA PHE A 7 -4.75 24.37 -46.11
C PHE A 7 -5.66 24.46 -44.88
N PHE A 8 -6.95 24.13 -45.01
CA PHE A 8 -7.87 24.10 -43.87
C PHE A 8 -7.93 22.75 -43.13
N LEU A 9 -7.41 21.67 -43.72
CA LEU A 9 -7.29 20.37 -43.03
C LEU A 9 -6.00 20.23 -42.22
N ALA A 10 -5.01 21.13 -42.39
CA ALA A 10 -3.74 21.06 -41.67
C ALA A 10 -3.76 21.79 -40.31
N PHE A 11 -4.84 22.51 -39.97
CA PHE A 11 -4.95 23.25 -38.70
C PHE A 11 -5.89 22.60 -37.67
N PHE A 12 -6.47 21.44 -37.99
CA PHE A 12 -7.33 20.65 -37.08
C PHE A 12 -6.58 19.44 -36.46
N GLY A 13 -5.27 19.33 -36.70
CA GLY A 13 -4.44 18.21 -36.27
C GLY A 13 -3.67 18.42 -34.97
N SER A 14 -3.78 19.59 -34.33
CA SER A 14 -3.20 19.88 -33.01
C SER A 14 -4.29 19.82 -31.94
N ALA A 15 -5.05 18.72 -31.92
CA ALA A 15 -5.78 18.32 -30.74
C ALA A 15 -4.76 18.15 -29.60
N ALA A 16 -4.70 19.14 -28.71
CA ALA A 16 -3.88 19.10 -27.52
C ALA A 16 -4.15 17.77 -26.80
N LEU A 17 -3.19 16.85 -26.87
CA LEU A 17 -3.15 15.64 -26.06
C LEU A 17 -3.06 16.09 -24.61
N ARG A 18 -4.21 16.39 -23.99
CA ARG A 18 -4.28 16.70 -22.58
C ARG A 18 -3.71 15.48 -21.86
N PRO A 19 -2.65 15.63 -21.06
CA PRO A 19 -2.12 14.50 -20.31
C PRO A 19 -3.24 13.95 -19.43
N CYS A 20 -3.73 12.76 -19.78
CA CYS A 20 -4.68 12.04 -18.95
C CYS A 20 -3.93 11.70 -17.66
N ARG A 21 -4.30 12.37 -16.56
CA ARG A 21 -3.80 12.02 -15.23
C ARG A 21 -4.50 10.73 -14.80
N ALA A 22 -3.95 9.61 -15.25
CA ALA A 22 -4.35 8.29 -14.80
C ALA A 22 -3.75 8.03 -13.42
N THR A 23 -4.57 7.58 -12.47
CA THR A 23 -4.05 7.05 -11.21
C THR A 23 -3.58 5.63 -11.46
N THR A 24 -2.27 5.41 -11.36
CA THR A 24 -1.67 4.07 -11.45
C THR A 24 -1.65 3.43 -10.07
N LEU A 25 -2.16 2.21 -9.95
CA LEU A 25 -2.09 1.41 -8.72
C LEU A 25 -1.23 0.18 -8.98
N VAL A 26 -0.28 -0.08 -8.08
CA VAL A 26 0.40 -1.38 -8.01
C VAL A 26 -0.59 -2.38 -7.45
N ARG A 27 -0.77 -3.53 -8.13
CA ARG A 27 -1.64 -4.59 -7.65
C ARG A 27 -1.00 -5.26 -6.44
N LEU A 28 -1.68 -5.26 -5.30
CA LEU A 28 -1.23 -5.88 -4.07
C LEU A 28 -1.89 -7.24 -3.90
N SER A 29 -1.11 -8.29 -3.68
CA SER A 29 -1.61 -9.61 -3.25
C SER A 29 -2.28 -9.56 -1.88
N LEU A 30 -2.93 -10.65 -1.48
CA LEU A 30 -3.54 -10.74 -0.15
C LEU A 30 -2.49 -10.75 0.97
N GLU A 31 -1.34 -11.36 0.73
CA GLU A 31 -0.19 -11.34 1.62
C GLU A 31 0.34 -9.92 1.76
N GLN A 32 0.51 -9.19 0.66
CA GLN A 32 0.96 -7.78 0.70
C GLN A 32 -0.05 -6.90 1.43
N LEU A 33 -1.35 -7.06 1.18
CA LEU A 33 -2.40 -6.36 1.91
C LEU A 33 -2.35 -6.70 3.41
N SER A 34 -2.19 -7.99 3.74
CA SER A 34 -2.12 -8.47 5.12
C SER A 34 -0.88 -7.94 5.85
N GLN A 35 0.30 -7.99 5.22
CA GLN A 35 1.55 -7.47 5.77
C GLN A 35 1.50 -5.95 5.92
N ALA A 36 0.99 -5.25 4.90
CA ALA A 36 0.79 -3.81 4.93
C ALA A 36 -0.46 -3.41 5.74
N SER A 37 -1.08 -4.29 6.52
CA SER A 37 -2.18 -3.96 7.42
C SER A 37 -1.78 -4.15 8.87
N THR A 38 -2.08 -3.15 9.69
CA THR A 38 -2.02 -3.31 11.16
C THR A 38 -3.30 -3.95 11.70
N HIS A 39 -4.42 -3.70 11.01
CA HIS A 39 -5.73 -4.24 11.37
C HIS A 39 -6.40 -4.84 10.13
N VAL A 40 -7.04 -5.98 10.30
CA VAL A 40 -7.93 -6.58 9.30
C VAL A 40 -9.24 -6.87 10.02
N VAL A 41 -10.34 -6.30 9.54
CA VAL A 41 -11.65 -6.38 10.21
C VAL A 41 -12.75 -6.74 9.22
N ARG A 42 -13.75 -7.49 9.69
CA ARG A 42 -15.07 -7.56 9.07
C ARG A 42 -15.98 -6.59 9.79
N GLY A 43 -16.73 -5.78 9.05
CA GLY A 43 -17.64 -4.81 9.62
C GLY A 43 -18.54 -4.18 8.57
N HIS A 44 -19.49 -3.36 9.02
CA HIS A 44 -20.40 -2.64 8.14
C HIS A 44 -20.35 -1.12 8.35
N ALA A 45 -20.51 -0.37 7.27
CA ALA A 45 -20.47 1.08 7.31
C ALA A 45 -21.76 1.65 7.93
N VAL A 46 -21.63 2.38 9.04
CA VAL A 46 -22.78 2.93 9.80
C VAL A 46 -22.95 4.43 9.63
N ARG A 47 -21.87 5.17 9.35
CA ARG A 47 -21.91 6.62 9.12
C ARG A 47 -20.84 7.04 8.15
N GLN A 48 -21.14 8.02 7.30
CA GLN A 48 -20.16 8.65 6.43
C GLN A 48 -20.36 10.17 6.44
N GLU A 49 -19.28 10.92 6.60
CA GLU A 49 -19.31 12.38 6.58
C GLU A 49 -18.12 12.94 5.80
N SER A 50 -18.36 13.93 4.94
CA SER A 50 -17.29 14.65 4.23
C SER A 50 -17.06 16.00 4.87
N ARG A 51 -15.80 16.41 5.00
CA ARG A 51 -15.41 17.69 5.58
C ARG A 51 -14.07 18.16 5.04
N TRP A 52 -13.76 19.44 5.23
CA TRP A 52 -12.40 19.94 5.04
C TRP A 52 -11.48 19.38 6.12
N ASN A 53 -10.22 19.11 5.77
CA ASN A 53 -9.17 18.90 6.76
C ASN A 53 -8.93 20.21 7.57
N PRO A 54 -8.28 20.14 8.75
CA PRO A 54 -8.07 21.32 9.60
C PRO A 54 -7.39 22.49 8.87
N GLU A 55 -6.49 22.20 7.93
CA GLU A 55 -5.77 23.21 7.15
C GLU A 55 -6.58 23.77 5.97
N HIS A 56 -7.82 23.30 5.75
CA HIS A 56 -8.69 23.71 4.64
C HIS A 56 -8.08 23.54 3.23
N THR A 57 -7.15 22.59 3.07
CA THR A 57 -6.45 22.32 1.81
C THR A 57 -7.03 21.13 1.03
N ARG A 58 -7.77 20.24 1.69
CA ARG A 58 -8.28 18.98 1.11
C ARG A 58 -9.64 18.64 1.71
N ILE A 59 -10.52 18.08 0.89
CA ILE A 59 -11.74 17.42 1.37
C ILE A 59 -11.38 15.97 1.74
N VAL A 60 -11.81 15.55 2.92
CA VAL A 60 -11.72 14.17 3.40
C VAL A 60 -13.11 13.64 3.71
N THR A 61 -13.28 12.34 3.56
CA THR A 61 -14.47 11.61 3.95
C THR A 61 -14.11 10.65 5.07
N LEU A 62 -14.83 10.75 6.19
CA LEU A 62 -14.73 9.85 7.32
C LEU A 62 -15.87 8.85 7.25
N THR A 63 -15.52 7.56 7.21
CA THR A 63 -16.46 6.45 7.28
C THR A 63 -16.30 5.75 8.61
N THR A 64 -17.35 5.74 9.42
CA THR A 64 -17.42 4.94 10.65
C THR A 64 -17.93 3.56 10.30
N VAL A 65 -17.17 2.54 10.71
CA VAL A 65 -17.48 1.12 10.50
C VAL A 65 -17.66 0.47 11.86
N ALA A 66 -18.82 -0.14 12.09
CA ALA A 66 -19.03 -1.04 13.21
C ALA A 66 -18.32 -2.35 12.91
N VAL A 67 -17.51 -2.84 13.85
CA VAL A 67 -16.69 -4.03 13.66
C VAL A 67 -17.43 -5.24 14.20
N ASP A 68 -17.71 -6.18 13.31
CA ASP A 68 -18.38 -7.45 13.63
C ASP A 68 -17.36 -8.53 14.00
N GLN A 69 -16.17 -8.49 13.40
CA GLN A 69 -15.09 -9.42 13.70
C GLN A 69 -13.72 -8.77 13.46
N VAL A 70 -12.80 -8.96 14.41
CA VAL A 70 -11.38 -8.63 14.23
C VAL A 70 -10.63 -9.88 13.77
N ILE A 71 -10.01 -9.78 12.59
CA ILE A 71 -9.21 -10.85 11.98
C ILE A 71 -7.73 -10.66 12.31
N LYS A 72 -7.24 -9.42 12.29
CA LYS A 72 -5.87 -9.02 12.68
C LYS A 72 -5.92 -7.70 13.44
N GLY A 73 -5.04 -7.52 14.41
CA GLY A 73 -4.88 -6.28 15.18
C GLY A 73 -5.60 -6.31 16.52
N ARG A 74 -5.79 -5.14 17.14
CA ARG A 74 -6.43 -5.03 18.46
C ARG A 74 -7.96 -4.98 18.35
N GLY A 75 -8.65 -5.47 19.38
CA GLY A 75 -10.11 -5.46 19.50
C GLY A 75 -10.66 -4.04 19.60
N ALA A 76 -11.28 -3.55 18.52
CA ALA A 76 -12.06 -2.32 18.52
C ALA A 76 -13.48 -2.64 18.06
N SER A 77 -14.50 -2.13 18.76
CA SER A 77 -15.91 -2.28 18.36
C SER A 77 -16.29 -1.37 17.19
N THR A 78 -15.49 -0.34 16.93
CA THR A 78 -15.71 0.63 15.85
C THR A 78 -14.37 1.16 15.35
N VAL A 79 -14.27 1.38 14.05
CA VAL A 79 -13.12 2.05 13.42
C VAL A 79 -13.58 3.22 12.56
N VAL A 80 -12.76 4.27 12.50
CA VAL A 80 -13.00 5.43 11.63
C VAL A 80 -11.97 5.42 10.51
N ILE A 81 -12.45 5.34 9.27
CA ILE A 81 -11.64 5.28 8.06
C ILE A 81 -11.65 6.66 7.42
N GLU A 82 -10.48 7.20 7.13
CA GLU A 82 -10.29 8.46 6.44
C GLU A 82 -9.90 8.22 4.97
N GLN A 83 -10.61 8.86 4.04
CA GLN A 83 -10.31 8.82 2.62
C GLN A 83 -10.27 10.24 2.06
N LEU A 84 -9.33 10.51 1.14
CA LEU A 84 -9.32 11.76 0.39
C LEU A 84 -10.51 11.82 -0.57
N GLY A 85 -11.06 13.02 -0.75
CA GLY A 85 -12.25 13.27 -1.56
C GLY A 85 -13.53 13.28 -0.74
N GLY A 86 -14.65 13.52 -1.41
CA GLY A 86 -15.96 13.72 -0.78
C GLY A 86 -16.70 14.91 -1.35
N THR A 87 -17.80 15.28 -0.70
CA THR A 87 -18.62 16.43 -1.10
C THR A 87 -18.88 17.32 0.10
N VAL A 88 -18.54 18.60 0.02
CA VAL A 88 -18.85 19.62 1.04
C VAL A 88 -19.59 20.77 0.36
N GLY A 89 -20.85 20.97 0.71
CA GLY A 89 -21.73 21.91 0.01
C GLY A 89 -21.80 21.59 -1.49
N HIS A 90 -21.38 22.54 -2.33
CA HIS A 90 -21.35 22.38 -3.79
C HIS A 90 -20.01 21.85 -4.32
N ILE A 91 -19.00 21.67 -3.47
CA ILE A 91 -17.66 21.24 -3.90
C ILE A 91 -17.55 19.73 -3.78
N LYS A 92 -17.29 19.07 -4.91
CA LYS A 92 -17.02 17.63 -4.98
C LYS A 92 -15.58 17.39 -5.36
N SER A 93 -14.85 16.70 -4.50
CA SER A 93 -13.50 16.20 -4.76
C SER A 93 -13.55 14.70 -5.00
N TYR A 94 -13.04 14.25 -6.14
CA TYR A 94 -12.97 12.83 -6.48
C TYR A 94 -11.51 12.41 -6.61
N VAL A 95 -11.15 11.36 -5.89
CA VAL A 95 -9.81 10.77 -5.94
C VAL A 95 -9.96 9.36 -6.54
N PRO A 96 -9.51 9.12 -7.78
CA PRO A 96 -9.60 7.80 -8.38
C PRO A 96 -8.89 6.75 -7.52
N GLY A 97 -9.46 5.55 -7.45
CA GLY A 97 -8.89 4.44 -6.70
C GLY A 97 -9.34 4.34 -5.24
N THR A 98 -10.04 5.34 -4.68
CA THR A 98 -10.65 5.23 -3.35
C THR A 98 -11.87 4.31 -3.38
N VAL A 99 -12.13 3.60 -2.27
CA VAL A 99 -13.41 2.90 -2.08
C VAL A 99 -14.56 3.87 -1.96
N ARG A 100 -15.70 3.44 -2.52
CA ARG A 100 -17.00 4.00 -2.19
C ARG A 100 -17.68 3.05 -1.19
N PHE A 101 -17.88 3.51 0.03
CA PHE A 101 -18.69 2.79 0.99
C PHE A 101 -20.18 2.96 0.68
N PHE A 102 -20.92 1.89 0.89
CA PHE A 102 -22.37 1.88 0.84
C PHE A 102 -22.90 1.74 2.27
N PRO A 103 -23.93 2.51 2.66
CA PRO A 103 -24.52 2.39 3.99
C PRO A 103 -24.98 0.95 4.26
N LEU A 104 -24.83 0.50 5.51
CA LEU A 104 -25.30 -0.80 6.01
C LEU A 104 -24.80 -2.00 5.20
N THR A 105 -23.67 -1.82 4.51
CA THR A 105 -23.06 -2.86 3.70
C THR A 105 -21.85 -3.44 4.42
N ASP A 106 -21.71 -4.76 4.36
CA ASP A 106 -20.62 -5.51 4.96
C ASP A 106 -19.34 -5.46 4.10
N TYR A 107 -18.20 -5.41 4.78
CA TYR A 107 -16.88 -5.39 4.17
C TYR A 107 -15.87 -6.20 4.99
N VAL A 108 -14.87 -6.78 4.31
CA VAL A 108 -13.56 -7.07 4.91
C VAL A 108 -12.60 -5.94 4.53
N LEU A 109 -11.95 -5.36 5.53
CA LEU A 109 -11.16 -4.13 5.39
C LEU A 109 -9.74 -4.34 5.93
N PHE A 110 -8.76 -3.97 5.11
CA PHE A 110 -7.33 -3.98 5.37
C PHE A 110 -6.88 -2.56 5.71
N LEU A 111 -6.44 -2.35 6.94
CA LEU A 111 -6.33 -1.03 7.55
C LEU A 111 -4.92 -0.74 8.10
N GLU A 112 -4.46 0.48 7.89
CA GLU A 112 -3.27 1.05 8.51
C GLU A 112 -3.59 2.35 9.23
N PRO A 113 -2.90 2.71 10.33
CA PRO A 113 -3.17 3.95 11.04
C PRO A 113 -2.81 5.14 10.16
N SER A 114 -3.61 6.20 10.20
CA SER A 114 -3.26 7.44 9.52
C SER A 114 -2.06 8.10 10.19
N ALA A 115 -1.08 8.50 9.39
CA ALA A 115 0.08 9.25 9.87
C ALA A 115 -0.30 10.63 10.44
N SER A 116 -1.36 11.25 9.92
CA SER A 116 -1.84 12.56 10.40
C SER A 116 -2.68 12.45 11.68
N ASN A 117 -3.34 11.31 11.89
CA ASN A 117 -4.15 11.06 13.08
C ASN A 117 -4.19 9.56 13.40
N PRO A 118 -3.42 9.09 14.40
CA PRO A 118 -3.37 7.68 14.78
C PRO A 118 -4.71 7.09 15.27
N SER A 119 -5.71 7.92 15.60
CA SER A 119 -7.06 7.45 15.96
C SER A 119 -7.92 7.09 14.74
N ARG A 120 -7.41 7.29 13.52
CA ARG A 120 -8.08 6.98 12.26
C ARG A 120 -7.27 5.98 11.46
N PHE A 121 -7.95 5.29 10.56
CA PHE A 121 -7.36 4.34 9.64
C PHE A 121 -7.44 4.82 8.19
N LEU A 122 -6.49 4.38 7.39
CA LEU A 122 -6.52 4.44 5.93
C LEU A 122 -6.74 3.01 5.40
N ILE A 123 -7.30 2.90 4.19
CA ILE A 123 -7.39 1.60 3.51
C ILE A 123 -6.09 1.32 2.78
N VAL A 124 -5.49 0.18 3.11
CA VAL A 124 -4.24 -0.29 2.51
C VAL A 124 -4.47 -0.58 1.03
N GLY A 125 -3.60 -0.04 0.17
CA GLY A 125 -3.74 -0.21 -1.28
C GLY A 125 -4.97 0.47 -1.88
N MET A 126 -5.54 1.46 -1.18
CA MET A 126 -6.77 2.15 -1.56
C MET A 126 -7.93 1.15 -1.73
N ARG A 127 -8.64 1.11 -2.86
CA ARG A 127 -9.77 0.20 -3.04
C ARG A 127 -9.43 -1.30 -2.99
N GLN A 128 -8.15 -1.65 -3.10
CA GLN A 128 -7.70 -3.05 -3.09
C GLN A 128 -7.87 -3.69 -1.71
N GLY A 129 -7.73 -2.92 -0.63
CA GLY A 129 -7.88 -3.40 0.73
C GLY A 129 -9.31 -3.41 1.25
N ALA A 130 -10.32 -3.33 0.39
CA ALA A 130 -11.71 -3.28 0.82
C ALA A 130 -12.59 -4.20 -0.04
N PHE A 131 -12.99 -5.30 0.57
CA PHE A 131 -13.73 -6.37 -0.07
C PHE A 131 -15.17 -6.29 0.38
N ARG A 132 -16.05 -5.82 -0.52
CA ARG A 132 -17.48 -5.75 -0.24
C ARG A 132 -18.06 -7.16 -0.18
N ILE A 133 -18.79 -7.46 0.89
CA ILE A 133 -19.53 -8.70 1.05
C ILE A 133 -20.96 -8.46 0.55
N TYR A 134 -21.53 -9.46 -0.10
CA TYR A 134 -22.94 -9.52 -0.40
C TYR A 134 -23.43 -10.96 -0.29
N ARG A 135 -24.73 -11.15 -0.09
CA ARG A 135 -25.36 -12.47 -0.16
C ARG A 135 -25.89 -12.69 -1.57
N ASP A 136 -25.47 -13.77 -2.21
CA ASP A 136 -25.96 -14.14 -3.53
C ASP A 136 -27.44 -14.48 -3.47
N ALA A 137 -28.23 -13.92 -4.39
CA ALA A 137 -29.68 -14.10 -4.36
C ALA A 137 -30.10 -15.53 -4.72
N MET A 138 -29.33 -16.23 -5.56
CA MET A 138 -29.65 -17.57 -6.04
C MET A 138 -29.12 -18.64 -5.10
N SER A 139 -27.82 -18.61 -4.77
CA SER A 139 -27.21 -19.63 -3.92
C SER A 139 -27.38 -19.36 -2.42
N ARG A 140 -27.80 -18.15 -2.03
CA ARG A 140 -27.90 -17.68 -0.63
C ARG A 140 -26.58 -17.65 0.13
N GLU A 141 -25.47 -17.91 -0.57
CA GLU A 141 -24.09 -17.89 -0.08
C GLU A 141 -23.59 -16.45 0.10
N GLU A 142 -22.80 -16.19 1.15
CA GLU A 142 -22.05 -14.94 1.25
C GLU A 142 -20.84 -14.95 0.32
N ARG A 143 -20.66 -13.88 -0.45
CA ARG A 143 -19.60 -13.73 -1.44
C ARG A 143 -18.90 -12.39 -1.28
N VAL A 144 -17.63 -12.35 -1.63
CA VAL A 144 -16.83 -11.12 -1.68
C VAL A 144 -16.66 -10.66 -3.11
N ILE A 145 -16.66 -9.35 -3.32
CA ILE A 145 -16.30 -8.73 -4.59
C ILE A 145 -14.82 -8.42 -4.58
N GLU A 146 -14.10 -8.94 -5.57
CA GLU A 146 -12.68 -8.71 -5.76
C GLU A 146 -12.48 -7.37 -6.48
N PRO A 147 -11.89 -6.35 -5.84
CA PRO A 147 -11.86 -5.00 -6.39
C PRO A 147 -11.16 -4.91 -7.75
N LEU A 148 -10.18 -5.77 -8.01
CA LEU A 148 -9.34 -5.74 -9.22
C LEU A 148 -9.44 -6.99 -10.12
N GLY A 149 -10.27 -7.99 -9.82
CA GLY A 149 -10.11 -9.29 -10.46
C GLY A 149 -9.62 -10.39 -9.54
N LYS A 150 -9.80 -11.64 -9.98
CA LYS A 150 -9.22 -12.84 -9.36
C LYS A 150 -7.75 -12.63 -9.03
N PHE A 151 -7.38 -12.82 -7.77
CA PHE A 151 -6.00 -13.02 -7.34
C PHE A 151 -5.47 -14.31 -7.97
N LEU A 152 -5.02 -14.25 -9.22
CA LEU A 152 -4.47 -15.42 -9.88
C LEU A 152 -3.07 -15.66 -9.33
N SER A 153 -2.97 -16.54 -8.32
CA SER A 153 -1.86 -17.48 -8.23
C SER A 153 -1.77 -18.23 -9.57
N SER A 154 -0.55 -18.39 -10.07
CA SER A 154 -0.25 -19.07 -11.32
C SER A 154 -0.86 -20.48 -11.39
N SER A 155 -1.93 -20.67 -12.18
CA SER A 155 -2.08 -21.70 -13.22
C SER A 155 -3.54 -22.05 -13.56
N ARG A 156 -3.89 -21.86 -14.83
CA ARG A 156 -4.78 -22.68 -15.67
C ARG A 156 -6.27 -22.84 -15.26
N ARG A 157 -7.13 -21.98 -15.83
CA ARG A 157 -8.15 -22.34 -16.86
C ARG A 157 -8.83 -21.05 -17.33
N ARG A 158 -8.74 -20.79 -18.64
CA ARG A 158 -9.37 -19.65 -19.31
C ARG A 158 -10.80 -20.06 -19.65
N GLU A 159 -11.76 -19.67 -18.81
CA GLU A 159 -13.18 -19.72 -19.20
C GLU A 159 -13.56 -18.41 -19.90
N ALA A 160 -14.38 -18.55 -20.94
CA ALA A 160 -14.78 -17.49 -21.86
C ALA A 160 -15.60 -16.38 -21.16
N PRO A 161 -15.64 -15.15 -21.72
CA PRO A 161 -16.19 -13.99 -21.02
C PRO A 161 -17.73 -14.04 -21.00
N ALA A 162 -18.31 -14.36 -19.84
CA ALA A 162 -19.68 -13.98 -19.54
C ALA A 162 -19.74 -12.47 -19.21
N LYS A 163 -20.80 -11.79 -19.68
CA LYS A 163 -21.09 -10.36 -19.49
C LYS A 163 -20.63 -9.86 -18.12
N THR A 164 -19.73 -8.88 -18.12
CA THR A 164 -18.75 -8.56 -17.07
C THR A 164 -19.37 -8.19 -15.72
N ALA A 165 -19.82 -9.20 -14.96
CA ALA A 165 -20.01 -9.07 -13.53
C ALA A 165 -18.65 -8.84 -12.87
N ALA A 166 -18.63 -8.03 -11.81
CA ALA A 166 -17.42 -7.90 -11.01
C ALA A 166 -16.99 -9.31 -10.54
N PRO A 167 -15.70 -9.64 -10.59
CA PRO A 167 -15.20 -10.94 -10.15
C PRO A 167 -15.50 -11.12 -8.66
N THR A 168 -16.02 -12.30 -8.30
CA THR A 168 -16.42 -12.64 -6.93
C THR A 168 -15.91 -14.00 -6.50
N ALA A 169 -15.72 -14.18 -5.19
CA ALA A 169 -15.33 -15.44 -4.57
C ALA A 169 -16.25 -15.76 -3.37
N PRO A 170 -16.44 -17.04 -3.01
CA PRO A 170 -17.09 -17.42 -1.76
C PRO A 170 -16.41 -16.77 -0.55
N LEU A 171 -17.19 -16.24 0.40
CA LEU A 171 -16.63 -15.61 1.61
C LEU A 171 -15.83 -16.62 2.46
N ALA A 172 -16.24 -17.89 2.50
CA ALA A 172 -15.54 -18.92 3.26
C ALA A 172 -14.11 -19.16 2.73
N GLU A 173 -13.96 -19.32 1.41
CA GLU A 173 -12.67 -19.48 0.75
C GLU A 173 -11.79 -18.24 0.96
N PHE A 174 -12.36 -17.05 0.75
CA PHE A 174 -11.65 -15.80 0.98
C PHE A 174 -11.17 -15.68 2.43
N ARG A 175 -12.00 -16.03 3.42
CA ARG A 175 -11.60 -16.01 4.83
C ARG A 175 -10.44 -16.94 5.13
N GLN A 176 -10.40 -18.12 4.51
CA GLN A 176 -9.26 -19.03 4.65
C GLN A 176 -7.99 -18.41 4.07
N GLN A 177 -8.06 -17.86 2.85
CA GLN A 177 -6.92 -17.16 2.22
C GLN A 177 -6.43 -15.99 3.08
N VAL A 178 -7.34 -15.21 3.68
CA VAL A 178 -6.97 -14.11 4.59
C VAL A 178 -6.28 -14.65 5.83
N ALA A 179 -6.79 -15.72 6.44
CA ALA A 179 -6.18 -16.31 7.63
C ALA A 179 -4.76 -16.82 7.35
N GLU A 180 -4.56 -17.50 6.22
CA GLU A 180 -3.26 -17.97 5.75
C GLU A 180 -2.30 -16.78 5.53
N ALA A 181 -2.75 -15.75 4.80
CA ALA A 181 -1.97 -14.55 4.51
C ALA A 181 -1.59 -13.76 5.78
N VAL A 182 -2.48 -13.68 6.77
CA VAL A 182 -2.23 -13.02 8.06
C VAL A 182 -1.23 -13.80 8.91
N SER A 183 -1.24 -15.14 8.83
CA SER A 183 -0.34 -16.02 9.58
C SER A 183 1.07 -16.12 8.96
N THR A 184 1.21 -15.73 7.70
CA THR A 184 2.49 -15.79 6.99
C THR A 184 3.50 -14.82 7.62
N PRO A 185 4.68 -15.28 8.05
CA PRO A 185 5.70 -14.40 8.60
C PRO A 185 6.20 -13.39 7.57
N LEU A 186 6.48 -12.16 8.01
CA LEU A 186 7.15 -11.19 7.15
C LEU A 186 8.57 -11.68 6.84
N ALA A 187 8.82 -11.98 5.57
CA ALA A 187 10.15 -12.33 5.07
C ALA A 187 10.55 -11.35 3.95
N ILE A 188 11.79 -10.89 3.97
CA ILE A 188 12.37 -10.09 2.89
C ILE A 188 13.20 -11.03 2.02
N PRO A 189 12.81 -11.29 0.75
CA PRO A 189 13.55 -12.20 -0.12
C PRO A 189 14.97 -11.73 -0.41
N SER A 190 15.89 -12.67 -0.63
CA SER A 190 17.18 -12.40 -1.26
C SER A 190 16.98 -11.71 -2.63
N GLY A 191 17.87 -10.79 -2.98
CA GLY A 191 17.77 -9.94 -4.17
C GLY A 191 16.85 -8.72 -4.01
N SER A 192 16.18 -8.55 -2.87
CA SER A 192 15.39 -7.35 -2.59
C SER A 192 16.28 -6.10 -2.61
N MET A 193 15.89 -5.09 -3.37
CA MET A 193 16.59 -3.81 -3.45
C MET A 193 15.71 -2.67 -2.97
N PHE A 194 16.23 -1.82 -2.09
CA PHE A 194 15.52 -0.64 -1.62
C PHE A 194 16.46 0.50 -1.24
N PRO A 195 16.07 1.76 -1.54
CA PRO A 195 16.90 2.90 -1.23
C PRO A 195 16.75 3.31 0.24
N VAL A 196 17.88 3.54 0.90
CA VAL A 196 17.99 3.87 2.33
C VAL A 196 18.80 5.13 2.50
N ALA A 197 18.28 6.10 3.25
CA ALA A 197 19.04 7.24 3.73
C ALA A 197 19.51 6.99 5.16
N ILE A 198 20.81 7.14 5.43
CA ILE A 198 21.33 7.13 6.81
C ILE A 198 20.91 8.42 7.49
N ASN A 199 20.21 8.29 8.62
CA ASN A 199 19.75 9.45 9.40
C ASN A 199 20.52 9.63 10.72
N SER A 200 21.18 8.58 11.22
CA SER A 200 21.99 8.67 12.44
C SER A 200 23.15 7.67 12.41
N THR A 201 24.24 8.06 13.08
CA THR A 201 25.41 7.23 13.32
C THR A 201 25.84 7.37 14.77
N GLU A 202 25.99 6.24 15.48
CA GLU A 202 26.40 6.20 16.88
C GLU A 202 27.73 5.44 17.01
N PRO A 203 28.80 6.05 17.57
CA PRO A 203 30.02 5.31 17.87
C PRO A 203 29.74 4.16 18.84
N ARG A 204 30.30 2.98 18.56
CA ARG A 204 30.19 1.79 19.43
C ARG A 204 31.51 1.43 20.12
N GLY A 205 32.57 2.21 19.89
CA GLY A 205 33.95 1.91 20.31
C GLY A 205 34.68 1.00 19.31
N ALA A 206 36.00 0.88 19.46
CA ALA A 206 36.86 0.01 18.61
C ALA A 206 36.73 0.25 17.09
N GLY A 207 36.51 1.50 16.66
CA GLY A 207 36.38 1.85 15.24
C GLY A 207 35.06 1.43 14.58
N ARG A 208 34.11 0.89 15.36
CA ARG A 208 32.77 0.51 14.90
C ARG A 208 31.78 1.64 15.10
N VAL A 209 30.90 1.79 14.12
CA VAL A 209 29.82 2.78 14.13
C VAL A 209 28.51 2.05 13.90
N ARG A 210 27.55 2.19 14.80
CA ARG A 210 26.17 1.76 14.53
C ARG A 210 25.56 2.75 13.55
N VAL A 211 24.91 2.23 12.53
CA VAL A 211 24.26 3.02 11.48
C VAL A 211 22.76 2.78 11.55
N MET A 212 22.00 3.86 11.60
CA MET A 212 20.55 3.83 11.48
C MET A 212 20.14 4.56 10.21
N GLY A 213 19.20 3.98 9.49
CA GLY A 213 18.66 4.55 8.27
C GLY A 213 17.15 4.42 8.15
N ARG A 214 16.61 5.12 7.16
CA ARG A 214 15.20 5.07 6.77
C ARG A 214 15.10 4.75 5.29
N VAL A 215 14.18 3.84 4.95
CA VAL A 215 13.81 3.57 3.56
C VAL A 215 13.14 4.81 2.98
N ILE A 216 13.59 5.30 1.83
CA ILE A 216 13.11 6.58 1.28
C ILE A 216 11.88 6.44 0.36
N SER A 217 11.66 5.25 -0.22
CA SER A 217 10.51 4.97 -1.08
C SER A 217 9.94 3.58 -0.83
N THR A 218 8.62 3.43 -0.98
CA THR A 218 7.97 2.14 -0.81
C THR A 218 8.37 1.18 -1.93
N VAL A 219 8.80 -0.03 -1.58
CA VAL A 219 9.12 -1.10 -2.54
C VAL A 219 8.30 -2.37 -2.29
N TYR A 220 8.17 -3.18 -3.35
CA TYR A 220 7.40 -4.42 -3.38
C TYR A 220 8.27 -5.57 -3.89
N PRO A 221 9.20 -6.10 -3.07
CA PRO A 221 10.22 -7.04 -3.54
C PRO A 221 9.68 -8.40 -3.97
N SER A 222 8.51 -8.79 -3.46
CA SER A 222 7.77 -9.98 -3.88
C SER A 222 6.27 -9.78 -3.70
N PRO A 223 5.44 -10.69 -4.26
CA PRO A 223 4.02 -10.76 -3.92
C PRO A 223 3.72 -11.09 -2.45
N SER A 224 4.68 -11.18 -1.55
CA SER A 224 4.43 -11.42 -0.12
C SER A 224 5.07 -10.39 0.81
N ALA A 225 5.78 -9.40 0.24
CA ALA A 225 6.53 -8.43 1.02
C ALA A 225 6.31 -7.00 0.49
N VAL A 226 6.19 -6.08 1.44
CA VAL A 226 6.15 -4.64 1.21
C VAL A 226 7.12 -3.99 2.18
N ILE A 227 7.96 -3.09 1.69
CA ILE A 227 8.82 -2.26 2.53
C ILE A 227 8.39 -0.82 2.32
N PRO A 228 7.53 -0.26 3.20
CA PRO A 228 7.08 1.13 3.09
C PRO A 228 8.22 2.13 3.28
N ALA A 229 8.09 3.29 2.64
CA ALA A 229 8.90 4.46 2.98
C ALA A 229 8.79 4.76 4.49
N GLY A 230 9.90 5.16 5.09
CA GLY A 230 10.02 5.38 6.53
C GLY A 230 10.31 4.13 7.35
N SER A 231 10.29 2.91 6.78
CA SER A 231 10.78 1.70 7.47
C SER A 231 12.22 1.93 7.94
N SER A 232 12.55 1.51 9.16
CA SER A 232 13.88 1.74 9.73
C SER A 232 14.78 0.53 9.49
N ILE A 233 16.05 0.79 9.19
CA ILE A 233 17.06 -0.25 8.99
C ILE A 233 18.25 0.07 9.87
N GLU A 234 18.86 -0.98 10.40
CA GLU A 234 20.02 -0.91 11.27
C GLU A 234 21.17 -1.75 10.74
N GLY A 235 22.38 -1.25 10.94
CA GLY A 235 23.61 -1.95 10.61
C GLY A 235 24.79 -1.48 11.44
N THR A 236 25.95 -2.07 11.16
CA THR A 236 27.25 -1.66 11.71
C THR A 236 28.18 -1.30 10.56
N ALA A 237 28.84 -0.14 10.67
CA ALA A 237 29.88 0.29 9.77
C ALA A 237 31.26 0.16 10.42
N GLU A 238 32.21 -0.32 9.65
CA GLU A 238 33.63 -0.40 10.00
C GLU A 238 34.44 0.27 8.89
N LEU A 239 35.47 1.02 9.26
CA LEU A 239 36.38 1.61 8.30
C LEU A 239 37.53 0.62 8.02
N VAL A 240 37.60 0.11 6.79
CA VAL A 240 38.61 -0.84 6.34
C VAL A 240 39.29 -0.29 5.09
N ALA A 241 40.61 -0.09 5.12
CA ALA A 241 41.38 0.43 3.98
C ALA A 241 40.77 1.71 3.34
N ASP A 242 40.41 2.70 4.17
CA ASP A 242 39.75 3.96 3.77
C ASP A 242 38.38 3.82 3.08
N VAL A 243 37.74 2.67 3.20
CA VAL A 243 36.36 2.44 2.78
C VAL A 243 35.52 2.06 4.00
N TRP A 244 34.40 2.75 4.19
CA TRP A 244 33.37 2.33 5.14
C TRP A 244 32.64 1.13 4.58
N THR A 245 32.74 0.00 5.27
CA THR A 245 31.96 -1.21 5.00
C THR A 245 30.80 -1.27 5.97
N ILE A 246 29.59 -1.10 5.46
CA ILE A 246 28.35 -1.11 6.24
C ILE A 246 27.70 -2.47 6.08
N ARG A 247 27.49 -3.18 7.20
CA ARG A 247 26.73 -4.43 7.27
C ARG A 247 25.35 -4.16 7.86
N TRP A 248 24.33 -4.29 7.03
CA TRP A 248 22.93 -4.18 7.45
C TRP A 248 22.44 -5.52 7.97
N THR A 249 21.81 -5.51 9.14
CA THR A 249 21.46 -6.74 9.87
C THR A 249 19.99 -6.84 10.27
N GLU A 250 19.31 -5.70 10.45
CA GLU A 250 17.92 -5.68 10.89
C GLU A 250 17.13 -4.61 10.14
N LEU A 251 16.00 -5.01 9.57
CA LEU A 251 14.99 -4.12 9.00
C LEU A 251 13.75 -4.18 9.89
N SER A 252 13.28 -3.03 10.35
CA SER A 252 11.97 -2.91 11.00
C SER A 252 10.94 -2.33 10.05
N VAL A 253 9.96 -3.15 9.71
CA VAL A 253 8.80 -2.78 8.89
C VAL A 253 7.59 -2.71 9.81
N ARG A 254 7.09 -1.48 10.04
CA ARG A 254 5.90 -1.23 10.87
C ARG A 254 5.93 -1.91 12.24
N GLY A 255 7.09 -1.94 12.88
CA GLY A 255 7.31 -2.53 14.20
C GLY A 255 7.70 -4.02 14.18
N ALA A 256 7.46 -4.74 13.07
CA ALA A 256 7.99 -6.08 12.89
C ALA A 256 9.48 -6.00 12.53
N ARG A 257 10.33 -6.70 13.28
CA ARG A 257 11.78 -6.77 13.00
C ARG A 257 12.07 -8.01 12.18
N VAL A 258 12.80 -7.82 11.08
CA VAL A 258 13.22 -8.87 10.16
C VAL A 258 14.74 -8.81 10.07
N ARG A 259 15.39 -9.95 10.30
CA ARG A 259 16.82 -10.07 10.06
C ARG A 259 17.08 -10.08 8.56
N ILE A 260 18.05 -9.31 8.13
CA ILE A 260 18.51 -9.25 6.74
C ILE A 260 20.03 -9.36 6.73
N SER A 261 20.59 -9.65 5.57
CA SER A 261 22.03 -9.59 5.34
C SER A 261 22.28 -8.76 4.09
N ALA A 262 22.90 -7.60 4.25
CA ALA A 262 23.30 -6.77 3.11
C ALA A 262 24.58 -6.00 3.43
N THR A 263 25.34 -5.65 2.40
CA THR A 263 26.57 -4.86 2.52
C THR A 263 26.48 -3.63 1.62
N SER A 264 26.96 -2.49 2.11
CA SER A 264 27.15 -1.27 1.34
C SER A 264 28.53 -0.70 1.62
N GLU A 265 29.11 -0.01 0.64
CA GLU A 265 30.45 0.56 0.74
C GLU A 265 30.43 2.06 0.44
N GLN A 266 31.26 2.84 1.14
CA GLN A 266 31.39 4.28 0.94
C GLN A 266 32.82 4.73 1.23
N PRO A 267 33.48 5.45 0.31
CA PRO A 267 34.79 6.07 0.59
C PRO A 267 34.77 6.96 1.85
N ARG A 268 35.84 6.89 2.65
CA ARG A 268 36.00 7.61 3.94
C ARG A 268 35.75 9.11 3.87
N GLY A 269 36.10 9.74 2.74
CA GLY A 269 36.13 11.18 2.55
C GLY A 269 34.78 11.89 2.70
N SER A 270 33.69 11.16 2.92
CA SER A 270 32.37 11.73 3.22
C SER A 270 31.76 11.10 4.47
N SER A 271 31.07 11.94 5.26
CA SER A 271 30.21 11.46 6.35
C SER A 271 29.22 10.41 5.85
N LEU A 272 28.96 9.40 6.68
CA LEU A 272 27.92 8.40 6.43
C LEU A 272 26.52 8.99 6.61
N SER A 273 26.35 9.94 7.54
CA SER A 273 25.05 10.56 7.79
C SER A 273 24.61 11.40 6.59
N GLY A 274 23.33 11.29 6.22
CA GLY A 274 22.74 11.96 5.05
C GLY A 274 23.02 11.27 3.71
N LYS A 275 23.83 10.20 3.68
CA LYS A 275 24.08 9.42 2.46
C LYS A 275 22.93 8.47 2.16
N VAL A 276 22.72 8.25 0.87
CA VAL A 276 21.72 7.33 0.34
C VAL A 276 22.43 6.12 -0.28
N PHE A 277 21.97 4.93 0.07
CA PHE A 277 22.44 3.66 -0.45
C PHE A 277 21.28 2.89 -1.07
N VAL A 278 21.54 2.16 -2.15
CA VAL A 278 20.64 1.07 -2.56
C VAL A 278 21.10 -0.18 -1.82
N VAL A 279 20.31 -0.59 -0.83
CA VAL A 279 20.57 -1.81 -0.06
C VAL A 279 20.07 -2.99 -0.88
N SER A 280 20.92 -4.00 -1.07
CA SER A 280 20.60 -5.25 -1.75
C SER A 280 20.73 -6.42 -0.78
N VAL A 281 19.61 -7.08 -0.49
CA VAL A 281 19.55 -8.22 0.45
C VAL A 281 20.15 -9.46 -0.20
N ARG A 282 20.97 -10.19 0.55
CA ARG A 282 21.57 -11.47 0.16
C ARG A 282 20.78 -12.64 0.71
#